data_AF-A0A7V6KFT4-F1
#
_entry.id   AF-A0A7V6KFT4-F1
#
_cell.length_a   1.000
_cell.length_b   1.000
_cell.length_c   1.000
_cell.angle_alpha   90.00
_cell.angle_beta   90.00
_cell.angle_gamma   90.00
#
_symmetry.space_group_name_H-M   'P 1'
#
loop_
_entity.id
_entity.type
_entity.pdbx_description
1 polymer ?
#
loop_
_entity_poly.entity_id
_entity_poly.type
_entity_poly.pdbx_seq_one_letter_code
_entity_poly.pdbx_strand_id
1 'polypeptide(L)'
;MIRRILLLGEDSLYEKSLPVTEDDLPKLAQWIGDLHDTLIDFRRTYGAGRAIAAPQIGLQKRLLYMYIDRPTVFINPRLVPLSDELFEVWDDCMSFPNIRVLVDRYRHCRIDYLDEHFQPQSLELTGDLSELLQHEYDHLDGILATMRAKDRQSIRLEPARPKRDGLRIGLLGGISYTSTLVYYRRLLELYYDRFHDYYYPEIVIHSLDFQKFTDFENHDPKNYLDYIARSLTLLKEADVDIALMAANSPHSVFAQLEAMGIVPLISLVEAVAKEAKRLRLKKLLLLGIKYTMDHTFYPETFEKYGLTILTPTEADKIEVDRIIFGELAREIIEPESKDRLKDLIECSDVDGVILGCTELPLILSQSDLSIPVLDSMDLHCREVIDAIYRVV
;
A
#
# COMPACT_ATOMS: atom_id res chain seq x y z
N MET A 1 7.79 28.68 -7.38
CA MET A 1 6.67 28.54 -8.34
C MET A 1 6.88 27.26 -9.12
N ILE A 2 5.83 26.47 -9.36
CA ILE A 2 5.93 25.26 -10.19
C ILE A 2 6.34 25.66 -11.62
N ARG A 3 7.42 25.06 -12.12
CA ARG A 3 7.94 25.26 -13.48
C ARG A 3 7.60 24.06 -14.34
N ARG A 4 7.51 24.29 -15.66
CA ARG A 4 7.38 23.22 -16.64
C ARG A 4 8.72 22.46 -16.71
N ILE A 5 8.66 21.15 -16.52
CA ILE A 5 9.80 20.27 -16.79
C ILE A 5 9.96 20.12 -18.31
N LEU A 6 11.16 20.37 -18.80
CA LEU A 6 11.53 20.18 -20.20
C LEU A 6 11.59 18.68 -20.52
N LEU A 7 11.07 18.33 -21.70
CA LEU A 7 10.93 16.95 -22.14
C LEU A 7 12.03 16.54 -23.13
N LEU A 8 12.28 15.24 -23.23
CA LEU A 8 13.23 14.63 -24.16
C LEU A 8 13.03 15.16 -25.57
N GLY A 9 14.10 15.73 -26.14
CA GLY A 9 14.10 16.34 -27.47
C GLY A 9 14.06 17.87 -27.45
N GLU A 10 13.84 18.51 -26.31
CA GLU A 10 14.01 19.97 -26.18
C GLU A 10 15.50 20.35 -26.08
N ASP A 11 15.95 21.27 -26.94
CA ASP A 11 17.39 21.61 -27.14
C ASP A 11 18.10 22.02 -25.85
N SER A 12 17.42 22.75 -24.96
CA SER A 12 18.00 23.21 -23.69
C SER A 12 18.48 22.07 -22.79
N LEU A 13 17.93 20.86 -22.90
CA LEU A 13 18.39 19.72 -22.09
C LEU A 13 19.80 19.24 -22.48
N TYR A 14 20.30 19.61 -23.65
CA TYR A 14 21.60 19.18 -24.17
C TYR A 14 22.69 20.25 -24.01
N GLU A 15 22.36 21.38 -23.39
CA GLU A 15 23.30 22.47 -23.12
C GLU A 15 24.04 22.25 -21.80
N LYS A 16 25.32 22.63 -21.75
CA LYS A 16 26.09 22.62 -20.50
C LYS A 16 25.71 23.79 -19.62
N SER A 17 25.43 23.50 -18.36
CA SER A 17 25.09 24.50 -17.35
C SER A 17 26.28 25.35 -16.94
N LEU A 18 26.01 26.64 -16.70
CA LEU A 18 27.00 27.59 -16.18
C LEU A 18 27.10 27.51 -14.65
N PRO A 19 28.26 27.79 -14.05
CA PRO A 19 28.36 27.92 -12.60
C PRO A 19 27.40 28.99 -12.05
N VAL A 20 26.93 28.76 -10.83
CA VAL A 20 26.31 29.79 -9.98
C VAL A 20 27.44 30.68 -9.45
N THR A 21 27.31 32.00 -9.64
CA THR A 21 28.30 33.01 -9.23
C THR A 21 27.70 33.96 -8.20
N GLU A 22 28.49 34.88 -7.64
CA GLU A 22 28.00 35.88 -6.68
C GLU A 22 26.86 36.75 -7.26
N ASP A 23 26.91 37.06 -8.56
CA ASP A 23 25.85 37.81 -9.26
C ASP A 23 24.48 37.09 -9.25
N ASP A 24 24.46 35.78 -9.01
CA ASP A 24 23.25 34.98 -8.96
C ASP A 24 22.62 34.91 -7.56
N LEU A 25 23.36 35.30 -6.51
CA LEU A 25 22.91 35.22 -5.11
C LEU A 25 21.51 35.80 -4.88
N PRO A 26 21.13 36.96 -5.46
CA PRO A 26 19.80 37.52 -5.26
C PRO A 26 18.65 36.65 -5.80
N LYS A 27 18.93 35.73 -6.74
CA LYS A 27 17.93 34.86 -7.39
C LYS A 27 17.95 33.43 -6.86
N LEU A 28 19.01 33.03 -6.15
CA LEU A 28 19.22 31.65 -5.75
C LEU A 28 18.07 31.08 -4.90
N ALA A 29 17.59 31.84 -3.92
CA ALA A 29 16.47 31.41 -3.08
C ALA A 29 15.20 31.14 -3.91
N GLN A 30 14.94 31.96 -4.93
CA GLN A 30 13.83 31.75 -5.85
C GLN A 30 14.05 30.47 -6.69
N TRP A 31 15.25 30.24 -7.21
CA TRP A 31 15.55 29.04 -8.01
C TRP A 31 15.42 27.75 -7.19
N ILE A 32 15.90 27.75 -5.95
CA ILE A 32 15.72 26.63 -5.02
C ILE A 32 14.22 26.39 -4.78
N GLY A 33 13.44 27.45 -4.55
CA GLY A 33 11.99 27.35 -4.39
C GLY A 33 11.28 26.81 -5.64
N ASP A 34 11.69 27.26 -6.83
CA ASP A 34 11.14 26.76 -8.10
C ASP A 34 11.45 25.26 -8.31
N LEU A 35 12.66 24.81 -7.98
CA LEU A 35 13.04 23.38 -8.03
C LEU A 35 12.26 22.56 -7.01
N HIS A 36 12.13 23.06 -5.78
CA HIS A 36 11.33 22.41 -4.73
C HIS A 36 9.88 22.24 -5.17
N ASP A 37 9.21 23.33 -5.55
CA ASP A 37 7.80 23.30 -5.93
C ASP A 37 7.57 22.36 -7.11
N THR A 38 8.47 22.37 -8.09
CA THR A 38 8.39 21.51 -9.28
C THR A 38 8.62 20.03 -8.93
N LEU A 39 9.59 19.72 -8.08
CA LEU A 39 9.82 18.36 -7.59
C LEU A 39 8.61 17.81 -6.84
N ILE A 40 8.02 18.62 -5.94
CA ILE A 40 6.85 18.24 -5.16
C ILE A 40 5.63 18.05 -6.05
N ASP A 41 5.41 18.91 -7.03
CA ASP A 41 4.32 18.75 -8.01
C ASP A 41 4.49 17.50 -8.88
N PHE A 42 5.72 17.21 -9.31
CA PHE A 42 6.02 15.98 -10.05
C PHE A 42 5.76 14.74 -9.19
N ARG A 43 6.15 14.74 -7.91
CA ARG A 43 5.81 13.66 -6.96
C ARG A 43 4.30 13.48 -6.81
N ARG A 44 3.55 14.58 -6.79
CA ARG A 44 2.08 14.58 -6.78
C ARG A 44 1.47 13.90 -7.99
N THR A 45 2.06 14.12 -9.15
CA THR A 45 1.50 13.61 -10.39
C THR A 45 1.95 12.17 -10.70
N TYR A 46 3.20 11.81 -10.38
CA TYR A 46 3.83 10.57 -10.85
C TYR A 46 4.23 9.59 -9.74
N GLY A 47 4.14 9.98 -8.46
CA GLY A 47 4.55 9.12 -7.33
C GLY A 47 6.05 8.75 -7.34
N ALA A 48 6.88 9.58 -7.97
CA ALA A 48 8.32 9.37 -8.14
C ALA A 48 9.06 10.73 -8.19
N GLY A 49 10.40 10.69 -8.17
CA GLY A 49 11.26 11.86 -8.27
C GLY A 49 11.97 12.19 -6.97
N ARG A 50 13.25 11.82 -6.82
CA ARG A 50 14.03 12.03 -5.59
C ARG A 50 14.83 13.34 -5.59
N ALA A 51 15.23 13.78 -6.78
CA ALA A 51 15.97 15.00 -7.03
C ALA A 51 15.57 15.58 -8.41
N ILE A 52 16.02 16.81 -8.66
CA ILE A 52 15.84 17.52 -9.93
C ILE A 52 17.03 18.45 -10.17
N ALA A 53 17.50 18.51 -11.42
CA ALA A 53 18.54 19.43 -11.88
C ALA A 53 17.93 20.70 -12.49
N ALA A 54 18.57 21.85 -12.26
CA ALA A 54 18.10 23.14 -12.79
C ALA A 54 17.84 23.18 -14.31
N PRO A 55 18.65 22.54 -15.18
CA PRO A 55 18.38 22.49 -16.62
C PRO A 55 17.04 21.87 -16.98
N GLN A 56 16.53 20.94 -16.16
CA GLN A 56 15.25 20.29 -16.40
C GLN A 56 14.07 21.25 -16.29
N ILE A 57 14.23 22.40 -15.62
CA ILE A 57 13.21 23.48 -15.59
C ILE A 57 13.59 24.67 -16.48
N GLY A 58 14.58 24.50 -17.37
CA GLY A 58 15.08 25.54 -18.27
C GLY A 58 16.05 26.54 -17.64
N LEU A 59 16.58 26.24 -16.45
CA LEU A 59 17.57 27.08 -15.77
C LEU A 59 18.98 26.51 -15.98
N GLN A 60 19.77 27.13 -16.87
CA GLN A 60 21.14 26.68 -17.21
C GLN A 60 22.19 27.04 -16.15
N LYS A 61 21.98 26.57 -14.93
CA LYS A 61 22.88 26.76 -13.80
C LYS A 61 23.25 25.43 -13.16
N ARG A 62 24.49 25.30 -12.68
CA ARG A 62 24.99 24.11 -11.98
C ARG A 62 24.39 24.03 -10.57
N LEU A 63 23.13 23.65 -10.50
CA LEU A 63 22.33 23.61 -9.30
C LEU A 63 21.46 22.34 -9.30
N LEU A 64 21.59 21.54 -8.26
CA LEU A 64 20.75 20.37 -8.01
C LEU A 64 19.93 20.56 -6.74
N TYR A 65 18.72 20.03 -6.74
CA TYR A 65 17.86 19.98 -5.57
C TYR A 65 17.45 18.53 -5.29
N MET A 66 17.71 18.04 -4.09
CA MET A 66 17.34 16.70 -3.64
C MET A 66 16.44 16.80 -2.41
N TYR A 67 15.44 15.92 -2.33
CA TYR A 67 14.60 15.85 -1.13
C TYR A 67 14.23 14.39 -0.80
N ILE A 68 15.05 13.69 -0.04
CA ILE A 68 14.70 12.34 0.46
C ILE A 68 14.10 12.50 1.86
N ASP A 69 14.93 12.70 2.89
CA ASP A 69 14.47 12.97 4.26
C ASP A 69 14.37 14.47 4.56
N ARG A 70 15.30 15.24 3.98
CA ARG A 70 15.40 16.69 4.13
C ARG A 70 15.79 17.34 2.80
N PRO A 71 15.41 18.61 2.56
CA PRO A 71 15.91 19.35 1.41
C PRO A 71 17.43 19.44 1.46
N THR A 72 18.10 19.22 0.33
CA THR A 72 19.54 19.40 0.17
C THR A 72 19.80 20.04 -1.19
N VAL A 73 20.59 21.11 -1.20
CA VAL A 73 20.94 21.86 -2.39
C VAL A 73 22.41 21.66 -2.70
N PHE A 74 22.72 21.41 -3.97
CA PHE A 74 24.10 21.25 -4.44
C PHE A 74 24.40 22.36 -5.43
N ILE A 75 25.13 23.39 -4.99
CA ILE A 75 25.60 24.49 -5.83
C ILE A 75 26.99 24.15 -6.36
N ASN A 76 27.16 24.31 -7.68
CA ASN A 76 28.41 24.03 -8.40
C ASN A 76 29.02 22.66 -8.06
N PRO A 77 28.24 21.56 -8.06
CA PRO A 77 28.78 20.28 -7.65
C PRO A 77 29.86 19.78 -8.62
N ARG A 78 30.78 18.99 -8.07
CA ARG A 78 31.80 18.22 -8.76
C ARG A 78 31.76 16.77 -8.27
N LEU A 79 31.61 15.83 -9.19
CA LEU A 79 31.55 14.41 -8.90
C LEU A 79 32.91 13.76 -9.16
N VAL A 80 33.35 12.90 -8.22
CA VAL A 80 34.63 12.18 -8.28
C VAL A 80 34.38 10.70 -7.96
N PRO A 81 34.61 9.76 -8.89
CA PRO A 81 34.58 8.32 -8.60
C PRO A 81 35.62 7.97 -7.53
N LEU A 82 35.24 7.15 -6.55
CA LEU A 82 36.14 6.67 -5.50
C LEU A 82 36.71 5.27 -5.79
N SER A 83 36.07 4.55 -6.72
CA SER A 83 36.55 3.29 -7.26
C SER A 83 36.11 3.14 -8.73
N ASP A 84 36.71 2.19 -9.45
CA ASP A 84 36.31 1.81 -10.80
C ASP A 84 35.14 0.79 -10.81
N GLU A 85 34.56 0.49 -9.65
CA GLU A 85 33.46 -0.46 -9.55
C GLU A 85 32.18 0.17 -10.13
N LEU A 86 31.68 -0.44 -11.21
CA LEU A 86 30.42 -0.09 -11.84
C LEU A 86 29.30 -1.06 -11.43
N PHE A 87 28.07 -0.58 -11.47
CA PHE A 87 26.89 -1.41 -11.35
C PHE A 87 25.82 -0.99 -12.36
N GLU A 88 25.06 -1.99 -12.81
CA GLU A 88 23.95 -1.81 -13.72
C GLU A 88 22.72 -1.35 -12.96
N VAL A 89 22.07 -0.31 -13.47
CA VAL A 89 20.85 0.25 -12.89
C VAL A 89 19.94 0.80 -13.98
N TRP A 90 18.63 0.74 -13.75
CA TRP A 90 17.63 1.31 -14.63
C TRP A 90 17.26 2.73 -14.16
N ASP A 91 17.87 3.73 -14.79
CA ASP A 91 17.56 5.14 -14.57
C ASP A 91 16.13 5.46 -15.05
N ASP A 92 15.42 6.29 -14.29
CA ASP A 92 14.23 7.02 -14.72
C ASP A 92 14.47 8.53 -14.68
N CYS A 93 13.68 9.31 -15.42
CA CYS A 93 13.88 10.75 -15.51
C CYS A 93 12.57 11.51 -15.68
N MET A 94 12.46 12.68 -15.03
CA MET A 94 11.31 13.56 -15.17
C MET A 94 11.14 14.15 -16.57
N SER A 95 12.22 14.25 -17.34
CA SER A 95 12.20 14.76 -18.72
C SER A 95 11.67 13.74 -19.73
N PHE A 96 11.52 12.47 -19.33
CA PHE A 96 10.91 11.44 -20.17
C PHE A 96 10.19 10.45 -19.26
N PRO A 97 9.10 10.89 -18.62
CA PRO A 97 8.35 10.05 -17.71
C PRO A 97 7.87 8.84 -18.52
N ASN A 98 8.05 7.64 -17.96
CA ASN A 98 7.72 6.34 -18.57
C ASN A 98 8.79 5.73 -19.49
N ILE A 99 9.99 6.31 -19.58
CA ILE A 99 11.14 5.64 -20.21
C ILE A 99 12.16 5.30 -19.12
N ARG A 100 12.51 4.01 -19.00
CA ARG A 100 13.67 3.56 -18.23
C ARG A 100 14.85 3.28 -19.14
N VAL A 101 16.04 3.63 -18.67
CA VAL A 101 17.29 3.39 -19.40
C VAL A 101 18.28 2.62 -18.54
N LEU A 102 18.73 1.47 -19.02
CA LEU A 102 19.79 0.69 -18.38
C LEU A 102 21.13 1.36 -18.64
N VAL A 103 21.81 1.76 -17.57
CA VAL A 103 23.09 2.47 -17.60
C VAL A 103 24.06 1.83 -16.62
N ASP A 104 25.36 2.09 -16.82
CA ASP A 104 26.40 1.81 -15.83
C ASP A 104 26.68 3.06 -15.00
N ARG A 105 26.64 2.92 -13.68
CA ARG A 105 26.98 3.97 -12.71
C ARG A 105 28.11 3.51 -11.81
N TYR A 106 28.96 4.43 -11.34
CA TYR A 106 29.94 4.11 -10.31
C TYR A 106 29.23 3.75 -9.01
N ARG A 107 29.58 2.62 -8.40
CA ARG A 107 28.99 2.19 -7.12
C ARG A 107 29.35 3.13 -5.99
N HIS A 108 30.56 3.70 -6.05
CA HIS A 108 31.11 4.58 -5.03
C HIS A 108 31.66 5.86 -5.68
N CYS A 109 31.08 7.00 -5.31
CA CYS A 109 31.59 8.30 -5.71
C CYS A 109 31.50 9.31 -4.57
N ARG A 110 32.15 10.46 -4.73
CA ARG A 110 32.06 11.61 -3.84
C ARG A 110 31.55 12.79 -4.64
N ILE A 111 30.66 13.57 -4.04
CA ILE A 111 30.23 14.85 -4.59
C ILE A 111 30.72 15.97 -3.68
N ASP A 112 31.55 16.85 -4.24
CA ASP A 112 32.02 18.08 -3.60
C ASP A 112 31.14 19.23 -4.11
N TYR A 113 30.58 20.06 -3.23
CA TYR A 113 29.63 21.10 -3.61
C TYR A 113 29.61 22.26 -2.62
N LEU A 114 28.89 23.33 -2.96
CA LEU A 114 28.55 24.42 -2.04
C LEU A 114 27.10 24.28 -1.57
N ASP A 115 26.84 24.45 -0.28
CA ASP A 115 25.47 24.48 0.25
C ASP A 115 24.77 25.83 0.02
N GLU A 116 23.53 25.97 0.46
CA GLU A 116 22.72 27.19 0.33
C GLU A 116 23.34 28.43 1.02
N HIS A 117 24.32 28.23 1.89
CA HIS A 117 25.10 29.26 2.57
C HIS A 117 26.49 29.46 1.94
N PHE A 118 26.72 28.90 0.75
CA PHE A 118 27.98 28.90 0.01
C PHE A 118 29.14 28.28 0.78
N GLN A 119 28.86 27.40 1.73
CA GLN A 119 29.90 26.68 2.45
C GLN A 119 30.27 25.39 1.70
N PRO A 120 31.57 25.05 1.62
CA PRO A 120 32.01 23.82 0.98
C PRO A 120 31.58 22.60 1.79
N GLN A 121 30.96 21.66 1.09
CA GLN A 121 30.50 20.38 1.60
C GLN A 121 31.05 19.25 0.73
N SER A 122 31.16 18.06 1.33
CA SER A 122 31.55 16.83 0.65
C SER A 122 30.68 15.69 1.16
N LEU A 123 30.14 14.90 0.23
CA LEU A 123 29.30 13.76 0.54
C LEU A 123 29.80 12.53 -0.23
N GLU A 124 30.06 11.44 0.50
CA GLU A 124 30.30 10.13 -0.10
C GLU A 124 28.97 9.46 -0.43
N LEU A 125 28.90 8.88 -1.62
CA LEU A 125 27.69 8.34 -2.22
C LEU A 125 27.92 6.86 -2.52
N THR A 126 26.96 6.02 -2.14
CA THR A 126 26.99 4.58 -2.41
C THR A 126 25.62 4.09 -2.89
N GLY A 127 25.60 3.04 -3.71
CA GLY A 127 24.37 2.40 -4.17
C GLY A 127 23.38 3.37 -4.82
N ASP A 128 22.12 3.35 -4.38
CA ASP A 128 21.02 4.15 -4.95
C ASP A 128 21.23 5.66 -4.89
N LEU A 129 21.98 6.16 -3.90
CA LEU A 129 22.30 7.59 -3.81
C LEU A 129 23.42 7.97 -4.79
N SER A 130 24.35 7.03 -5.06
CA SER A 130 25.39 7.19 -6.07
C SER A 130 24.80 7.25 -7.47
N GLU A 131 23.83 6.39 -7.80
CA GLU A 131 23.08 6.45 -9.05
C GLU A 131 22.35 7.79 -9.18
N LEU A 132 21.52 8.14 -8.19
CA LEU A 132 20.70 9.35 -8.22
C LEU A 132 21.53 10.61 -8.53
N LEU A 133 22.62 10.85 -7.79
CA LEU A 133 23.39 12.08 -8.01
C LEU A 133 24.27 12.04 -9.26
N GLN A 134 24.69 10.86 -9.74
CA GLN A 134 25.31 10.77 -11.07
C GLN A 134 24.31 11.12 -12.17
N HIS A 135 23.05 10.69 -12.04
CA HIS A 135 21.99 11.05 -12.97
C HIS A 135 21.74 12.56 -13.00
N GLU A 136 21.53 13.17 -11.84
CA GLU A 136 21.29 14.61 -11.76
C GLU A 136 22.50 15.44 -12.22
N TYR A 137 23.72 14.96 -11.92
CA TYR A 137 24.94 15.59 -12.37
C TYR A 137 25.07 15.59 -13.90
N ASP A 138 24.67 14.51 -14.57
CA ASP A 138 24.70 14.43 -16.04
C ASP A 138 23.87 15.53 -16.70
N HIS A 139 22.70 15.86 -16.14
CA HIS A 139 21.88 16.97 -16.65
C HIS A 139 22.62 18.30 -16.63
N LEU A 140 23.51 18.55 -15.66
CA LEU A 140 24.32 19.76 -15.62
C LEU A 140 25.30 19.86 -16.80
N ASP A 141 25.67 18.72 -17.37
CA ASP A 141 26.60 18.62 -18.50
C ASP A 141 25.88 18.40 -19.84
N GLY A 142 24.54 18.51 -19.86
CA GLY A 142 23.72 18.29 -21.05
C GLY A 142 23.66 16.82 -21.49
N ILE A 143 23.85 15.89 -20.55
CA ILE A 143 23.86 14.46 -20.80
C ILE A 143 22.57 13.86 -20.23
N LEU A 144 21.80 13.18 -21.07
CA LEU A 144 20.60 12.45 -20.66
C LEU A 144 20.91 10.96 -20.49
N ALA A 145 20.16 10.26 -19.63
CA ALA A 145 20.34 8.82 -19.44
C ALA A 145 20.25 8.03 -20.76
N THR A 146 19.39 8.46 -21.70
CA THR A 146 19.27 7.89 -23.05
C THR A 146 20.56 7.92 -23.86
N MET A 147 21.46 8.87 -23.60
CA MET A 147 22.78 8.98 -24.23
C MET A 147 23.81 8.04 -23.59
N ARG A 148 23.52 7.50 -22.40
CA ARG A 148 24.34 6.49 -21.69
C ARG A 148 23.85 5.05 -21.90
N ALA A 149 22.78 4.84 -22.66
CA ALA A 149 22.25 3.52 -22.97
C ALA A 149 23.32 2.65 -23.64
N LYS A 150 23.53 1.41 -23.15
CA LYS A 150 24.52 0.48 -23.71
C LYS A 150 24.19 0.07 -25.14
N ASP A 151 22.91 -0.17 -25.39
CA ASP A 151 22.38 -0.58 -26.68
C ASP A 151 20.90 -0.19 -26.83
N ARG A 152 20.29 -0.59 -27.95
CA ARG A 152 18.89 -0.26 -28.26
C ARG A 152 17.87 -1.03 -27.39
N GLN A 153 18.29 -2.11 -26.72
CA GLN A 153 17.45 -2.89 -25.81
C GLN A 153 17.53 -2.37 -24.36
N SER A 154 18.50 -1.50 -24.10
CA SER A 154 18.72 -0.80 -22.83
C SER A 154 17.77 0.38 -22.62
N ILE A 155 16.77 0.57 -23.50
CA ILE A 155 15.73 1.58 -23.35
C ILE A 155 14.39 0.85 -23.37
N ARG A 156 13.59 1.04 -22.33
CA ARG A 156 12.27 0.40 -22.20
C ARG A 156 11.23 1.47 -21.90
N LEU A 157 10.10 1.36 -22.60
CA LEU A 157 8.87 2.02 -22.17
C LEU A 157 8.35 1.25 -20.97
N GLU A 158 8.23 1.92 -19.84
CA GLU A 158 7.32 1.47 -18.80
C GLU A 158 5.91 1.92 -19.20
N PRO A 159 4.88 1.08 -19.05
CA PRO A 159 3.53 1.59 -19.09
C PRO A 159 3.45 2.72 -18.05
N ALA A 160 2.87 3.85 -18.44
CA ALA A 160 2.64 4.93 -17.49
C ALA A 160 1.99 4.33 -16.25
N ARG A 161 2.56 4.58 -15.06
CA ARG A 161 1.83 4.29 -13.83
C ARG A 161 0.51 5.04 -13.99
N PRO A 162 -0.64 4.35 -14.04
CA PRO A 162 -1.89 5.07 -14.15
C PRO A 162 -1.92 6.10 -13.03
N LYS A 163 -2.35 7.31 -13.36
CA LYS A 163 -2.82 8.22 -12.30
C LYS A 163 -3.76 7.39 -11.44
N ARG A 164 -3.47 7.25 -10.14
CA ARG A 164 -4.35 6.56 -9.19
C ARG A 164 -5.60 7.42 -8.89
N ASP A 165 -6.12 8.11 -9.90
CA ASP A 165 -7.42 8.75 -9.87
C ASP A 165 -8.46 7.65 -10.13
N GLY A 166 -9.26 7.31 -9.11
CA GLY A 166 -10.56 6.71 -9.36
C GLY A 166 -10.77 5.24 -9.00
N LEU A 167 -10.15 4.72 -7.92
CA LEU A 167 -10.73 3.55 -7.27
C LEU A 167 -11.23 3.91 -5.88
N ARG A 168 -12.54 4.08 -5.77
CA ARG A 168 -13.25 4.41 -4.54
C ARG A 168 -13.75 3.13 -3.87
N ILE A 169 -13.38 2.96 -2.61
CA ILE A 169 -13.70 1.79 -1.79
C ILE A 169 -14.99 2.07 -1.01
N GLY A 170 -15.93 1.14 -1.04
CA GLY A 170 -17.12 1.15 -0.19
C GLY A 170 -16.95 0.24 1.01
N LEU A 171 -16.94 0.80 2.21
CA LEU A 171 -16.88 0.02 3.45
C LEU A 171 -18.28 -0.04 4.07
N LEU A 172 -18.94 -1.19 3.94
CA LEU A 172 -20.17 -1.46 4.70
C LEU A 172 -19.77 -1.80 6.15
N GLY A 173 -20.02 -0.87 7.06
CA GLY A 173 -19.60 -0.94 8.46
C GLY A 173 -20.77 -0.92 9.45
N GLY A 174 -20.47 -0.62 10.71
CA GLY A 174 -21.43 -0.59 11.81
C GLY A 174 -21.78 -1.97 12.38
N ILE A 175 -20.97 -3.01 12.09
CA ILE A 175 -21.20 -4.40 12.54
C ILE A 175 -19.98 -4.95 13.34
N SER A 176 -19.60 -4.40 14.48
CA SER A 176 -20.06 -3.13 15.07
C SER A 176 -19.21 -1.95 14.54
N TYR A 177 -19.34 -0.77 15.15
CA TYR A 177 -18.49 0.38 14.82
C TYR A 177 -17.01 0.11 15.10
N THR A 178 -16.67 -0.74 16.09
CA THR A 178 -15.28 -1.05 16.45
C THR A 178 -14.54 -1.71 15.30
N SER A 179 -15.13 -2.76 14.71
CA SER A 179 -14.62 -3.42 13.51
C SER A 179 -14.40 -2.43 12.36
N THR A 180 -15.34 -1.50 12.17
CA THR A 180 -15.25 -0.49 11.10
C THR A 180 -14.02 0.41 11.24
N LEU A 181 -13.70 0.85 12.46
CA LEU A 181 -12.49 1.63 12.75
C LEU A 181 -11.21 0.85 12.45
N VAL A 182 -11.19 -0.43 12.83
CA VAL A 182 -10.04 -1.31 12.61
C VAL A 182 -9.81 -1.55 11.11
N TYR A 183 -10.86 -1.83 10.35
CA TYR A 183 -10.79 -1.96 8.89
C TYR A 183 -10.25 -0.69 8.21
N TYR A 184 -10.82 0.47 8.56
CA TYR A 184 -10.37 1.75 7.99
C TYR A 184 -8.89 2.00 8.26
N ARG A 185 -8.44 1.85 9.51
CA ARG A 185 -7.03 2.00 9.87
C ARG A 185 -6.15 1.02 9.11
N ARG A 186 -6.54 -0.26 9.08
CA ARG A 186 -5.70 -1.32 8.51
C ARG A 186 -5.53 -1.19 6.99
N LEU A 187 -6.58 -0.79 6.27
CA LEU A 187 -6.50 -0.50 4.84
C LEU A 187 -5.46 0.58 4.54
N LEU A 188 -5.45 1.67 5.32
CA LEU A 188 -4.50 2.77 5.13
C LEU A 188 -3.07 2.39 5.52
N GLU A 189 -2.88 1.62 6.59
CA GLU A 189 -1.58 1.07 6.97
C GLU A 189 -1.02 0.16 5.86
N LEU A 190 -1.81 -0.81 5.38
CA LEU A 190 -1.41 -1.70 4.30
C LEU A 190 -1.11 -0.95 2.99
N TYR A 191 -1.88 0.10 2.69
CA TYR A 191 -1.59 0.98 1.57
C TYR A 191 -0.21 1.63 1.74
N TYR A 192 0.05 2.29 2.88
CA TYR A 192 1.31 2.98 3.12
C TYR A 192 2.51 2.02 3.14
N ASP A 193 2.36 0.85 3.76
CA ASP A 193 3.38 -0.20 3.79
C ASP A 193 3.76 -0.67 2.39
N ARG A 194 2.82 -0.64 1.44
CA ARG A 194 3.04 -1.09 0.08
C ARG A 194 3.57 0.01 -0.85
N PHE A 195 3.05 1.23 -0.72
CA PHE A 195 3.28 2.29 -1.69
C PHE A 195 4.20 3.41 -1.19
N HIS A 196 4.36 3.53 0.13
CA HIS A 196 5.18 4.56 0.77
C HIS A 196 4.83 5.99 0.32
N ASP A 197 3.54 6.22 0.04
CA ASP A 197 2.99 7.52 -0.35
C ASP A 197 1.65 7.79 0.37
N TYR A 198 1.15 9.01 0.26
CA TYR A 198 -0.07 9.46 0.92
C TYR A 198 -1.28 9.60 -0.05
N TYR A 199 -1.23 9.00 -1.25
CA TYR A 199 -2.38 8.97 -2.18
C TYR A 199 -3.38 7.90 -1.78
N TYR A 200 -3.76 7.89 -0.51
CA TYR A 200 -4.71 6.92 0.02
C TYR A 200 -5.98 6.84 -0.84
N PRO A 201 -6.56 5.64 -0.98
CA PRO A 201 -7.80 5.49 -1.73
C PRO A 201 -8.93 6.31 -1.08
N GLU A 202 -9.84 6.83 -1.89
CA GLU A 202 -11.08 7.40 -1.37
C GLU A 202 -11.94 6.28 -0.78
N ILE A 203 -12.42 6.45 0.45
CA ILE A 203 -13.24 5.45 1.16
C ILE A 203 -14.60 6.07 1.52
N VAL A 204 -15.69 5.46 1.06
CA VAL A 204 -17.06 5.77 1.48
C VAL A 204 -17.50 4.74 2.50
N ILE A 205 -17.81 5.17 3.71
CA ILE A 205 -18.29 4.29 4.77
C ILE A 205 -19.80 4.43 4.90
N HIS A 206 -20.53 3.32 4.75
CA HIS A 206 -21.93 3.24 5.14
C HIS A 206 -22.05 2.42 6.42
N SER A 207 -22.22 3.10 7.55
CA SER A 207 -22.35 2.46 8.87
C SER A 207 -23.81 2.11 9.15
N LEU A 208 -24.09 0.83 9.35
CA LEU A 208 -25.42 0.33 9.69
C LEU A 208 -25.81 0.64 11.14
N ASP A 209 -27.12 0.56 11.41
CA ASP A 209 -27.65 0.45 12.77
C ASP A 209 -27.41 -0.98 13.26
N PHE A 210 -26.53 -1.14 14.25
CA PHE A 210 -26.09 -2.44 14.72
C PHE A 210 -27.21 -3.26 15.39
N GLN A 211 -28.11 -2.61 16.14
CA GLN A 211 -29.21 -3.32 16.78
C GLN A 211 -30.19 -3.83 15.72
N LYS A 212 -30.54 -2.97 14.75
CA LYS A 212 -31.40 -3.37 13.65
C LYS A 212 -30.80 -4.49 12.81
N PHE A 213 -29.50 -4.45 12.56
CA PHE A 213 -28.78 -5.50 11.85
C PHE A 213 -28.89 -6.84 12.59
N THR A 214 -28.59 -6.87 13.90
CA THR A 214 -28.63 -8.10 14.70
C THR A 214 -30.05 -8.62 14.91
N ASP A 215 -31.06 -7.74 15.01
CA ASP A 215 -32.47 -8.14 15.07
C ASP A 215 -32.87 -8.94 13.81
N PHE A 216 -32.48 -8.45 12.62
CA PHE A 216 -32.73 -9.15 11.36
C PHE A 216 -31.89 -10.43 11.21
N GLU A 217 -30.60 -10.39 11.56
CA GLU A 217 -29.71 -11.55 11.50
C GLU A 217 -30.25 -12.77 12.25
N ASN A 218 -30.86 -12.52 13.42
CA ASN A 218 -31.35 -13.57 14.31
C ASN A 218 -32.79 -14.01 14.01
N HIS A 219 -33.63 -13.13 13.44
CA HIS A 219 -35.08 -13.37 13.41
C HIS A 219 -35.76 -13.16 12.04
N ASP A 220 -35.09 -12.52 11.07
CA ASP A 220 -35.70 -12.17 9.79
C ASP A 220 -34.69 -12.21 8.62
N PRO A 221 -34.38 -13.41 8.10
CA PRO A 221 -33.39 -13.58 7.03
C PRO A 221 -33.70 -12.80 5.75
N LYS A 222 -34.98 -12.56 5.47
CA LYS A 222 -35.39 -11.80 4.28
C LYS A 222 -35.02 -10.33 4.46
N ASN A 223 -35.45 -9.71 5.56
CA ASN A 223 -35.12 -8.32 5.83
C ASN A 223 -33.61 -8.12 6.08
N TYR A 224 -32.89 -9.15 6.54
CA TYR A 224 -31.44 -9.13 6.65
C TYR A 224 -30.74 -8.89 5.31
N LEU A 225 -31.05 -9.71 4.30
CA LEU A 225 -30.52 -9.56 2.94
C LEU A 225 -30.91 -8.21 2.34
N ASP A 226 -32.19 -7.83 2.42
CA ASP A 226 -32.69 -6.57 1.87
C ASP A 226 -32.04 -5.34 2.53
N TYR A 227 -31.76 -5.42 3.83
CA TYR A 227 -31.10 -4.35 4.58
C TYR A 227 -29.66 -4.13 4.12
N ILE A 228 -28.89 -5.21 3.93
CA ILE A 228 -27.51 -5.15 3.43
C ILE A 228 -27.48 -4.69 1.96
N ALA A 229 -28.34 -5.27 1.10
CA ALA A 229 -28.41 -4.94 -0.31
C ALA A 229 -28.70 -3.44 -0.52
N ARG A 230 -29.65 -2.88 0.24
CA ARG A 230 -29.96 -1.43 0.17
C ARG A 230 -28.75 -0.57 0.52
N SER A 231 -27.94 -0.97 1.49
CA SER A 231 -26.74 -0.22 1.87
C SER A 231 -25.62 -0.37 0.84
N LEU A 232 -25.48 -1.51 0.18
CA LEU A 232 -24.61 -1.65 -0.99
C LEU A 232 -25.08 -0.76 -2.16
N THR A 233 -26.39 -0.60 -2.36
CA THR A 233 -26.93 0.32 -3.36
C THR A 233 -26.56 1.77 -3.05
N LEU A 234 -26.66 2.20 -1.78
CA LEU A 234 -26.23 3.55 -1.37
C LEU A 234 -24.73 3.77 -1.59
N LEU A 235 -23.90 2.76 -1.35
CA LEU A 235 -22.48 2.82 -1.68
C LEU A 235 -22.26 2.94 -3.20
N LYS A 236 -23.02 2.19 -4.01
CA LYS A 236 -22.93 2.29 -5.47
C LYS A 236 -23.34 3.67 -5.98
N GLU A 237 -24.37 4.28 -5.40
CA GLU A 237 -24.81 5.65 -5.71
C GLU A 237 -23.76 6.71 -5.33
N ALA A 238 -22.89 6.40 -4.36
CA ALA A 238 -21.73 7.22 -4.01
C ALA A 238 -20.51 6.97 -4.92
N ASP A 239 -20.71 6.34 -6.09
CA ASP A 239 -19.71 6.07 -7.12
C ASP A 239 -18.54 5.21 -6.61
N VAL A 240 -18.86 4.22 -5.77
CA VAL A 240 -17.91 3.20 -5.32
C VAL A 240 -17.65 2.19 -6.44
N ASP A 241 -16.37 1.82 -6.61
CA ASP A 241 -15.89 0.85 -7.59
C ASP A 241 -15.87 -0.58 -7.04
N ILE A 242 -15.43 -0.75 -5.79
CA ILE A 242 -15.41 -2.03 -5.08
C ILE A 242 -15.92 -1.83 -3.66
N ALA A 243 -16.63 -2.81 -3.13
CA ALA A 243 -17.12 -2.80 -1.76
C ALA A 243 -16.59 -3.99 -0.95
N LEU A 244 -16.56 -3.81 0.37
CA LEU A 244 -16.32 -4.85 1.34
C LEU A 244 -17.24 -4.69 2.54
N MET A 245 -17.53 -5.80 3.23
CA MET A 245 -18.30 -5.81 4.47
C MET A 245 -17.37 -6.00 5.67
N ALA A 246 -17.37 -5.05 6.60
CA ALA A 246 -16.47 -4.99 7.75
C ALA A 246 -16.92 -5.92 8.89
N ALA A 247 -17.30 -7.16 8.58
CA ALA A 247 -17.72 -8.18 9.55
C ALA A 247 -17.74 -9.57 8.91
N ASN A 248 -17.68 -10.61 9.75
CA ASN A 248 -17.75 -12.00 9.29
C ASN A 248 -19.18 -12.43 8.94
N SER A 249 -20.13 -12.23 9.86
CA SER A 249 -21.50 -12.74 9.74
C SER A 249 -22.29 -12.33 8.48
N PRO A 250 -22.19 -11.10 7.92
CA PRO A 250 -22.92 -10.76 6.68
C PRO A 250 -22.45 -11.55 5.45
N HIS A 251 -21.32 -12.26 5.54
CA HIS A 251 -20.88 -13.16 4.47
C HIS A 251 -21.75 -14.43 4.35
N SER A 252 -22.65 -14.69 5.30
CA SER A 252 -23.68 -15.74 5.19
C SER A 252 -24.59 -15.56 3.98
N VAL A 253 -24.83 -14.31 3.57
CA VAL A 253 -25.65 -13.95 2.40
C VAL A 253 -24.81 -13.43 1.23
N PHE A 254 -23.48 -13.59 1.27
CA PHE A 254 -22.55 -13.06 0.26
C PHE A 254 -22.92 -13.49 -1.16
N ALA A 255 -23.17 -14.79 -1.38
CA ALA A 255 -23.50 -15.31 -2.70
C ALA A 255 -24.80 -14.72 -3.27
N GLN A 256 -25.76 -14.39 -2.40
CA GLN A 256 -27.01 -13.75 -2.81
C GLN A 256 -26.77 -12.28 -3.19
N LEU A 257 -25.96 -11.55 -2.42
CA LEU A 257 -25.57 -10.18 -2.70
C LEU A 257 -24.73 -10.07 -3.98
N GLU A 258 -23.78 -10.98 -4.18
CA GLU A 258 -22.95 -11.07 -5.39
C GLU A 258 -23.81 -11.32 -6.63
N ALA A 259 -24.77 -12.24 -6.54
CA ALA A 259 -25.70 -12.53 -7.63
C ALA A 259 -26.59 -11.33 -8.02
N MET A 260 -26.83 -10.38 -7.10
CA MET A 260 -27.54 -9.14 -7.42
C MET A 260 -26.71 -8.16 -8.25
N GLY A 261 -25.38 -8.28 -8.26
CA GLY A 261 -24.49 -7.47 -9.10
C GLY A 261 -24.54 -5.96 -8.83
N ILE A 262 -24.85 -5.55 -7.59
CA ILE A 262 -25.02 -4.12 -7.21
C ILE A 262 -23.69 -3.37 -7.35
N VAL A 263 -22.63 -3.91 -6.77
CA VAL A 263 -21.26 -3.41 -6.77
C VAL A 263 -20.31 -4.61 -6.65
N PRO A 264 -19.15 -4.62 -7.31
CA PRO A 264 -18.13 -5.66 -7.08
C PRO A 264 -17.82 -5.78 -5.59
N LEU A 265 -18.07 -6.97 -5.02
CA LEU A 265 -17.92 -7.22 -3.59
C LEU A 265 -16.72 -8.13 -3.36
N ILE A 266 -15.81 -7.72 -2.47
CA ILE A 266 -14.66 -8.55 -2.09
C ILE A 266 -15.09 -9.47 -0.95
N SER A 267 -14.87 -10.77 -1.13
CA SER A 267 -15.22 -11.78 -0.14
C SER A 267 -14.09 -11.97 0.87
N LEU A 268 -14.42 -11.75 2.15
CA LEU A 268 -13.55 -12.09 3.28
C LEU A 268 -13.19 -13.58 3.28
N VAL A 269 -14.18 -14.45 3.10
CA VAL A 269 -13.98 -15.91 3.23
C VAL A 269 -13.13 -16.45 2.09
N GLU A 270 -13.30 -15.91 0.87
CA GLU A 270 -12.43 -16.26 -0.24
C GLU A 270 -11.01 -15.73 -0.06
N ALA A 271 -10.82 -14.55 0.53
CA ALA A 271 -9.48 -14.03 0.85
C ALA A 271 -8.74 -14.99 1.79
N VAL A 272 -9.41 -15.49 2.83
CA VAL A 272 -8.83 -16.49 3.74
C VAL A 272 -8.55 -17.82 3.01
N ALA A 273 -9.47 -18.31 2.17
CA ALA A 273 -9.28 -19.55 1.43
C ALA A 273 -8.11 -19.48 0.42
N LYS A 274 -7.96 -18.34 -0.27
CA LYS A 274 -6.82 -18.06 -1.17
C LYS A 274 -5.50 -18.11 -0.41
N GLU A 275 -5.44 -17.50 0.77
CA GLU A 275 -4.23 -17.53 1.60
C GLU A 275 -3.92 -18.92 2.14
N ALA A 276 -4.93 -19.64 2.64
CA ALA A 276 -4.77 -21.03 3.09
C ALA A 276 -4.19 -21.92 1.97
N LYS A 277 -4.68 -21.75 0.74
CA LYS A 277 -4.16 -22.45 -0.44
C LYS A 277 -2.73 -22.03 -0.79
N ARG A 278 -2.39 -20.74 -0.69
CA ARG A 278 -1.03 -20.22 -0.90
C ARG A 278 -0.04 -20.87 0.08
N LEU A 279 -0.46 -21.03 1.33
CA LEU A 279 0.28 -21.70 2.41
C LEU A 279 0.25 -23.24 2.32
N ARG A 280 -0.47 -23.81 1.34
CA ARG A 280 -0.61 -25.26 1.12
C ARG A 280 -1.24 -26.01 2.30
N LEU A 281 -2.10 -25.33 3.04
CA LEU A 281 -2.89 -25.93 4.12
C LEU A 281 -4.00 -26.80 3.52
N LYS A 282 -4.53 -27.74 4.31
CA LYS A 282 -5.64 -28.60 3.87
C LYS A 282 -6.82 -28.55 4.84
N LYS A 283 -6.54 -28.55 6.14
CA LYS A 283 -7.55 -28.60 7.18
C LYS A 283 -7.32 -27.48 8.18
N LEU A 284 -8.32 -26.62 8.38
CA LEU A 284 -8.19 -25.44 9.25
C LEU A 284 -9.27 -25.44 10.32
N LEU A 285 -8.90 -24.98 11.52
CA LEU A 285 -9.86 -24.72 12.59
C LEU A 285 -10.43 -23.30 12.46
N LEU A 286 -11.75 -23.16 12.45
CA LEU A 286 -12.43 -21.87 12.48
C LEU A 286 -12.78 -21.50 13.92
N LEU A 287 -12.21 -20.39 14.41
CA LEU A 287 -12.62 -19.74 15.65
C LEU A 287 -13.36 -18.45 15.34
N GLY A 288 -14.43 -18.18 16.06
CA GLY A 288 -15.23 -16.97 15.91
C GLY A 288 -16.36 -16.96 16.93
N ILE A 289 -17.33 -16.07 16.76
CA ILE A 289 -18.59 -16.16 17.50
C ILE A 289 -19.33 -17.44 17.12
N LYS A 290 -20.20 -17.93 18.00
CA LYS A 290 -20.95 -19.18 17.80
C LYS A 290 -21.71 -19.19 16.47
N TYR A 291 -22.35 -18.07 16.11
CA TYR A 291 -23.04 -17.92 14.83
C TYR A 291 -22.13 -18.26 13.63
N THR A 292 -20.93 -17.67 13.58
CA THR A 292 -19.95 -17.92 12.51
C THR A 292 -19.49 -19.37 12.47
N MET A 293 -19.27 -19.99 13.64
CA MET A 293 -18.82 -21.38 13.75
C MET A 293 -19.93 -22.40 13.46
N ASP A 294 -21.20 -22.03 13.58
CA ASP A 294 -22.35 -22.91 13.28
C ASP A 294 -22.83 -22.78 11.84
N HIS A 295 -22.53 -21.66 11.16
CA HIS A 295 -23.01 -21.41 9.81
C HIS A 295 -22.13 -22.08 8.74
N THR A 296 -22.75 -22.43 7.61
CA THR A 296 -22.11 -23.15 6.51
C THR A 296 -21.27 -22.30 5.54
N PHE A 297 -21.29 -20.96 5.64
CA PHE A 297 -20.71 -20.11 4.58
C PHE A 297 -19.17 -20.19 4.50
N TYR A 298 -18.48 -20.46 5.62
CA TYR A 298 -17.06 -20.81 5.62
C TYR A 298 -16.81 -22.19 4.98
N PRO A 299 -17.40 -23.30 5.48
CA PRO A 299 -17.26 -24.62 4.87
C PRO A 299 -17.57 -24.67 3.36
N GLU A 300 -18.72 -24.12 2.93
CA GLU A 300 -19.16 -24.12 1.53
C GLU A 300 -18.20 -23.36 0.62
N THR A 301 -17.62 -22.26 1.10
CA THR A 301 -16.63 -21.50 0.33
C THR A 301 -15.31 -22.25 0.27
N PHE A 302 -14.83 -22.81 1.38
CA PHE A 302 -13.55 -23.53 1.44
C PHE A 302 -13.55 -24.83 0.62
N GLU A 303 -14.69 -25.50 0.52
CA GLU A 303 -14.84 -26.70 -0.30
C GLU A 303 -14.51 -26.43 -1.78
N LYS A 304 -14.90 -25.26 -2.30
CA LYS A 304 -14.57 -24.81 -3.67
C LYS A 304 -13.05 -24.69 -3.90
N TYR A 305 -12.28 -24.48 -2.83
CA TYR A 305 -10.82 -24.38 -2.86
C TYR A 305 -10.12 -25.72 -2.52
N GLY A 306 -10.89 -26.80 -2.26
CA GLY A 306 -10.36 -28.10 -1.86
C GLY A 306 -9.82 -28.13 -0.43
N LEU A 307 -10.38 -27.27 0.44
CA LEU A 307 -9.98 -27.12 1.84
C LEU A 307 -11.09 -27.63 2.77
N THR A 308 -10.73 -28.09 3.97
CA THR A 308 -11.66 -28.55 5.00
C THR A 308 -11.66 -27.61 6.18
N ILE A 309 -12.83 -27.15 6.60
CA ILE A 309 -13.02 -26.40 7.86
C ILE A 309 -13.48 -27.36 8.95
N LEU A 310 -12.81 -27.29 10.10
CA LEU A 310 -13.28 -27.86 11.36
C LEU A 310 -13.74 -26.74 12.29
N THR A 311 -14.70 -27.04 13.15
CA THR A 311 -15.15 -26.15 14.21
C THR A 311 -15.01 -26.86 15.57
N PRO A 312 -14.87 -26.10 16.67
CA PRO A 312 -14.70 -26.68 18.00
C PRO A 312 -15.92 -27.49 18.45
N THR A 313 -15.81 -28.20 19.57
CA THR A 313 -16.97 -28.86 20.19
C THR A 313 -18.01 -27.82 20.64
N GLU A 314 -19.27 -28.22 20.86
CA GLU A 314 -20.30 -27.27 21.30
C GLU A 314 -19.94 -26.56 22.62
N ALA A 315 -19.30 -27.26 23.56
CA ALA A 315 -18.84 -26.65 24.81
C ALA A 315 -17.73 -25.61 24.55
N ASP A 316 -16.81 -25.91 23.64
CA ASP A 316 -15.73 -25.00 23.27
C ASP A 316 -16.25 -23.80 22.49
N LYS A 317 -17.23 -23.98 21.60
CA LYS A 317 -17.87 -22.86 20.89
C LYS A 317 -18.50 -21.85 21.85
N ILE A 318 -19.18 -22.33 22.89
CA ILE A 318 -19.76 -21.48 23.95
C ILE A 318 -18.65 -20.73 24.69
N GLU A 319 -17.54 -21.39 24.97
CA GLU A 319 -16.42 -20.77 25.67
C GLU A 319 -15.71 -19.71 24.79
N VAL A 320 -15.47 -19.98 23.51
CA VAL A 320 -14.93 -18.98 22.58
C VAL A 320 -15.85 -17.76 22.48
N ASP A 321 -17.16 -17.98 22.36
CA ASP A 321 -18.16 -16.91 22.31
C ASP A 321 -18.18 -16.07 23.60
N ARG A 322 -18.09 -16.73 24.77
CA ARG A 322 -17.95 -16.08 26.08
C ARG A 322 -16.69 -15.22 26.16
N ILE A 323 -15.54 -15.72 25.70
CA ILE A 323 -14.28 -14.96 25.68
C ILE A 323 -14.44 -13.72 24.79
N ILE A 324 -15.01 -13.87 23.59
CA ILE A 324 -15.21 -12.76 22.65
C ILE A 324 -16.08 -11.66 23.26
N PHE A 325 -17.29 -11.98 23.73
CA PHE A 325 -18.23 -10.95 24.20
C PHE A 325 -18.02 -10.52 25.66
N GLY A 326 -17.56 -11.44 26.51
CA GLY A 326 -17.33 -11.19 27.93
C GLY A 326 -16.06 -10.41 28.21
N GLU A 327 -15.03 -10.59 27.37
CA GLU A 327 -13.69 -10.04 27.58
C GLU A 327 -13.25 -9.17 26.39
N LEU A 328 -13.06 -9.75 25.21
CA LEU A 328 -12.36 -9.08 24.10
C LEU A 328 -13.13 -7.89 23.53
N ALA A 329 -14.45 -7.97 23.42
CA ALA A 329 -15.32 -6.88 23.00
C ALA A 329 -15.28 -5.66 23.96
N ARG A 330 -14.74 -5.86 25.17
CA ARG A 330 -14.53 -4.82 26.19
C ARG A 330 -13.04 -4.48 26.36
N GLU A 331 -12.20 -4.93 25.43
CA GLU A 331 -10.73 -4.76 25.43
C GLU A 331 -10.04 -5.38 26.67
N ILE A 332 -10.65 -6.41 27.27
CA ILE A 332 -10.07 -7.16 28.39
C ILE A 332 -9.36 -8.39 27.81
N ILE A 333 -8.09 -8.60 28.19
CA ILE A 333 -7.30 -9.76 27.78
C ILE A 333 -6.89 -10.54 29.04
N GLU A 334 -7.54 -11.68 29.28
CA GLU A 334 -7.20 -12.56 30.38
C GLU A 334 -6.18 -13.63 29.93
N PRO A 335 -5.07 -13.84 30.66
CA PRO A 335 -4.09 -14.89 30.34
C PRO A 335 -4.71 -16.29 30.29
N GLU A 336 -5.64 -16.59 31.20
CA GLU A 336 -6.32 -17.89 31.25
C GLU A 336 -7.15 -18.15 29.97
N SER A 337 -7.83 -17.13 29.45
CA SER A 337 -8.57 -17.22 28.19
C SER A 337 -7.63 -17.43 27.01
N LYS A 338 -6.45 -16.80 27.02
CA LYS A 338 -5.44 -17.00 25.98
C LYS A 338 -4.93 -18.44 25.97
N ASP A 339 -4.56 -18.96 27.14
CA ASP A 339 -4.09 -20.33 27.28
C ASP A 339 -5.20 -21.33 26.90
N ARG A 340 -6.45 -21.05 27.29
CA ARG A 340 -7.60 -21.89 26.89
C ARG A 340 -7.78 -21.96 25.38
N LEU A 341 -7.67 -20.83 24.67
CA LEU A 341 -7.77 -20.80 23.21
C LEU A 341 -6.59 -21.53 22.55
N LYS A 342 -5.38 -21.40 23.07
CA LYS A 342 -4.20 -22.13 22.58
C LYS A 342 -4.36 -23.63 22.76
N ASP A 343 -4.78 -24.09 23.95
CA ASP A 343 -5.02 -25.50 24.23
C ASP A 343 -6.04 -26.12 23.27
N LEU A 344 -7.11 -25.39 22.97
CA LEU A 344 -8.15 -25.79 22.02
C LEU A 344 -7.54 -25.98 20.61
N ILE A 345 -6.72 -25.03 20.16
CA ILE A 345 -6.06 -25.08 18.86
C ILE A 345 -5.06 -26.24 18.79
N GLU A 346 -4.21 -26.41 19.80
CA GLU A 346 -3.18 -27.45 19.85
C GLU A 346 -3.76 -28.86 19.97
N CYS A 347 -4.92 -29.01 20.61
CA CYS A 347 -5.65 -30.28 20.67
C CYS A 347 -6.41 -30.62 19.38
N SER A 348 -6.48 -29.70 18.41
CA SER A 348 -7.15 -29.91 17.14
C SER A 348 -6.17 -30.46 16.10
N ASP A 349 -6.54 -31.56 15.42
CA ASP A 349 -5.78 -32.09 14.29
C ASP A 349 -5.99 -31.21 13.04
N VAL A 350 -5.33 -30.04 12.98
CA VAL A 350 -5.43 -29.05 11.91
C VAL A 350 -4.07 -28.49 11.49
N ASP A 351 -3.99 -28.01 10.25
CA ASP A 351 -2.78 -27.40 9.67
C ASP A 351 -2.68 -25.90 9.95
N GLY A 352 -3.74 -25.26 10.43
CA GLY A 352 -3.81 -23.82 10.68
C GLY A 352 -5.12 -23.41 11.36
N VAL A 353 -5.16 -22.18 11.87
CA VAL A 353 -6.34 -21.60 12.53
C VAL A 353 -6.78 -20.32 11.85
N ILE A 354 -8.09 -20.14 11.72
CA ILE A 354 -8.72 -18.91 11.21
C ILE A 354 -9.27 -18.13 12.40
N LEU A 355 -8.89 -16.86 12.50
CA LEU A 355 -9.49 -15.90 13.42
C LEU A 355 -10.66 -15.22 12.70
N GLY A 356 -11.85 -15.83 12.78
CA GLY A 356 -13.10 -15.43 12.12
C GLY A 356 -13.92 -14.39 12.90
N CYS A 357 -13.24 -13.55 13.69
CA CYS A 357 -13.81 -12.45 14.46
C CYS A 357 -12.72 -11.39 14.65
N THR A 358 -13.09 -10.11 14.57
CA THR A 358 -12.15 -8.98 14.63
C THR A 358 -11.47 -8.80 15.99
N GLU A 359 -12.05 -9.38 17.02
CA GLU A 359 -11.59 -9.30 18.41
C GLU A 359 -10.54 -10.38 18.74
N LEU A 360 -10.57 -11.53 18.07
CA LEU A 360 -9.64 -12.64 18.33
C LEU A 360 -8.15 -12.28 18.12
N PRO A 361 -7.77 -11.45 17.12
CA PRO A 361 -6.40 -10.95 16.99
C PRO A 361 -5.89 -10.13 18.19
N LEU A 362 -6.76 -9.67 19.10
CA LEU A 362 -6.34 -8.96 20.31
C LEU A 362 -5.67 -9.90 21.32
N ILE A 363 -6.02 -11.19 21.32
CA ILE A 363 -5.53 -12.18 22.29
C ILE A 363 -4.61 -13.24 21.67
N LEU A 364 -4.80 -13.56 20.39
CA LEU A 364 -4.01 -14.55 19.65
C LEU A 364 -3.28 -13.93 18.47
N SER A 365 -2.02 -14.32 18.29
CA SER A 365 -1.15 -13.89 17.19
C SER A 365 -0.31 -15.05 16.66
N GLN A 366 0.35 -14.84 15.51
CA GLN A 366 1.26 -15.85 14.94
C GLN A 366 2.40 -16.24 15.90
N SER A 367 2.86 -15.34 16.78
CA SER A 367 3.91 -15.66 17.76
C SER A 367 3.45 -16.60 18.88
N ASP A 368 2.15 -16.77 19.06
CA ASP A 368 1.60 -17.62 20.13
C ASP A 368 1.44 -19.09 19.73
N LEU A 369 1.52 -19.39 18.43
CA LEU A 369 1.14 -20.68 17.86
C LEU A 369 2.20 -21.17 16.86
N SER A 370 2.44 -22.48 16.85
CA SER A 370 3.38 -23.13 15.93
C SER A 370 2.81 -23.36 14.53
N ILE A 371 1.48 -23.34 14.41
CA ILE A 371 0.75 -23.45 13.14
C ILE A 371 0.41 -22.05 12.59
N PRO A 372 0.19 -21.91 11.27
CA PRO A 372 -0.26 -20.67 10.66
C PRO A 372 -1.56 -20.12 11.26
N VAL A 373 -1.54 -18.82 11.55
CA VAL A 373 -2.70 -18.04 12.04
C VAL A 373 -3.19 -17.14 10.92
N LEU A 374 -4.44 -17.34 10.49
CA LEU A 374 -5.07 -16.58 9.43
C LEU A 374 -6.08 -15.60 10.04
N ASP A 375 -5.64 -14.35 10.20
CA ASP A 375 -6.52 -13.24 10.57
C ASP A 375 -7.43 -12.89 9.39
N SER A 376 -8.72 -13.17 9.52
CA SER A 376 -9.68 -12.96 8.45
C SER A 376 -9.83 -11.50 8.04
N MET A 377 -9.74 -10.56 8.98
CA MET A 377 -9.86 -9.13 8.71
C MET A 377 -8.61 -8.58 8.02
N ASP A 378 -7.42 -8.97 8.50
CA ASP A 378 -6.16 -8.57 7.86
C ASP A 378 -6.08 -9.06 6.42
N LEU A 379 -6.42 -10.34 6.19
CA LEU A 379 -6.42 -10.94 4.85
C LEU A 379 -7.47 -10.29 3.94
N HIS A 380 -8.64 -9.94 4.47
CA HIS A 380 -9.66 -9.23 3.72
C HIS A 380 -9.15 -7.84 3.28
N CYS A 381 -8.51 -7.09 4.18
CA CYS A 381 -7.92 -5.79 3.84
C CYS A 381 -6.80 -5.93 2.79
N ARG A 382 -5.96 -6.96 2.90
CA ARG A 382 -4.91 -7.23 1.88
C ARG A 382 -5.50 -7.51 0.51
N GLU A 383 -6.57 -8.30 0.41
CA GLU A 383 -7.24 -8.57 -0.87
C GLU A 383 -7.81 -7.29 -1.49
N VAL A 384 -8.33 -6.36 -0.66
CA VAL A 384 -8.77 -5.03 -1.13
C VAL A 384 -7.59 -4.23 -1.69
N ILE A 385 -6.46 -4.18 -0.98
CA ILE A 385 -5.26 -3.47 -1.46
C ILE A 385 -4.66 -4.13 -2.71
N ASP A 386 -4.73 -5.45 -2.83
CA ASP A 386 -4.39 -6.18 -4.05
C ASP A 386 -5.34 -5.86 -5.21
N ALA A 387 -6.64 -5.71 -4.95
CA ALA A 387 -7.62 -5.34 -5.97
C ALA A 387 -7.37 -3.92 -6.50
N ILE A 388 -7.05 -2.96 -5.63
CA ILE A 388 -6.62 -1.61 -6.03
C ILE A 388 -5.43 -1.70 -6.99
N TYR A 389 -4.47 -2.59 -6.71
CA TYR A 389 -3.28 -2.76 -7.54
C TYR A 389 -3.57 -3.38 -8.91
N ARG A 390 -4.54 -4.28 -9.05
CA ARG A 390 -4.81 -4.97 -10.33
C ARG A 390 -5.62 -4.14 -11.33
N VAL A 391 -6.30 -3.10 -10.86
CA VAL A 391 -7.12 -2.18 -11.69
C VAL A 391 -6.28 -1.02 -12.23
N VAL A 392 -5.11 -0.81 -11.65
CA VAL A 392 -4.04 0.11 -12.07
C VAL A 392 -3.03 -0.69 -12.91
#